data_AF-A0A9D1U881-F1
#
_entry.id   AF-A0A9D1U881-F1
#
_cell.length_a   1.000
_cell.length_b   1.000
_cell.length_c   1.000
_cell.angle_alpha   90.00
_cell.angle_beta   90.00
_cell.angle_gamma   90.00
#
_symmetry.space_group_name_H-M   'P 1'
#
loop_
_entity.id
_entity.type
_entity.pdbx_description
1 polymer ?
#
loop_
_entity_poly.entity_id
_entity_poly.type
_entity_poly.pdbx_seq_one_letter_code
_entity_poly.pdbx_strand_id
1 'polypeptide(L)'
;MKKKGFVIAMTMAAVLGAGVPAYPASALNAMAPYTEYVSPDTFYNGAMLELNPTGNVDTWITTQLERMKREFHINTVNLYGLESFSAKEKLFSELKRLGMQAVVRIEGYSQDFAFQESDLPYIVGVYDDLLDFVCQPAHRDQVAYFSLNMPVDDGSVQQKLGGINSELSKQRQVTYAQAFVKRMREETAARGFADAKMFLSIFYGWDNSYQIPSYASAGADGYFMNNYSYPKNDSYIPDETASDADLINRARLSNALSRYRSQYPGKPLVVEFGFHTMEYNGYVKPNQTAGLVMNREAKARAIRATIEYYRSAAPEFRGALYFGYNLYKEEGNPPAVMDWTLDYPDDSPATTAGKTTTTARATAGTTASADVSGGAPAGPAEPQGTAGSGTGDTSLQTGAGTSSAASSQTGAFPSATSASPADGSGPEQKKGMSTATKAALGVLGGLTAVLAGLLGAWFWMNRKKRPE
;
A
#
# COMPACT_ATOMS: atom_id res chain seq x y z
N MET A 1 -76.32 -26.72 -6.11
CA MET A 1 -75.43 -25.66 -6.63
C MET A 1 -75.29 -24.55 -5.58
N LYS A 2 -74.09 -23.97 -5.49
CA LYS A 2 -73.63 -22.83 -4.67
C LYS A 2 -73.22 -23.12 -3.21
N LYS A 3 -71.88 -23.25 -3.06
CA LYS A 3 -71.09 -23.24 -1.82
C LYS A 3 -71.21 -21.86 -1.15
N LYS A 4 -71.38 -21.84 0.18
CA LYS A 4 -71.22 -20.63 1.01
C LYS A 4 -69.76 -20.55 1.48
N GLY A 5 -69.06 -19.48 1.08
CA GLY A 5 -67.70 -19.19 1.49
C GLY A 5 -67.67 -18.64 2.91
N PHE A 6 -66.74 -19.17 3.71
CA PHE A 6 -66.41 -18.71 5.05
C PHE A 6 -65.32 -17.63 4.90
N VAL A 7 -65.58 -16.41 5.37
CA VAL A 7 -64.58 -15.33 5.41
C VAL A 7 -63.93 -15.38 6.79
N ILE A 8 -62.63 -15.72 6.82
CA ILE A 8 -61.78 -15.59 8.01
C ILE A 8 -61.20 -14.17 7.98
N ALA A 9 -61.59 -13.34 8.93
CA ALA A 9 -60.96 -12.05 9.18
C ALA A 9 -59.64 -12.29 9.93
N MET A 10 -58.50 -12.03 9.26
CA MET A 10 -57.19 -12.02 9.88
C MET A 10 -56.95 -10.67 10.55
N THR A 11 -56.96 -10.65 11.88
CA THR A 11 -56.55 -9.50 12.68
C THR A 11 -55.02 -9.39 12.65
N MET A 12 -54.47 -8.47 11.85
CA MET A 12 -53.05 -8.11 11.97
C MET A 12 -52.84 -7.28 13.23
N ALA A 13 -52.16 -7.85 14.21
CA ALA A 13 -51.60 -7.10 15.33
C ALA A 13 -50.39 -6.30 14.83
N ALA A 14 -50.52 -4.97 14.80
CA ALA A 14 -49.42 -4.07 14.54
C ALA A 14 -48.43 -4.13 15.71
N VAL A 15 -47.26 -4.74 15.48
CA VAL A 15 -46.11 -4.57 16.35
C VAL A 15 -45.57 -3.16 16.09
N LEU A 16 -45.86 -2.24 17.00
CA LEU A 16 -45.20 -0.93 17.07
C LEU A 16 -43.72 -1.18 17.38
N GLY A 17 -42.91 -1.27 16.31
CA GLY A 17 -41.47 -1.26 16.42
C GLY A 17 -41.04 0.04 17.09
N ALA A 18 -40.34 -0.09 18.22
CA ALA A 18 -39.59 1.02 18.80
C ALA A 18 -38.69 1.58 17.70
N GLY A 19 -39.01 2.78 17.23
CA GLY A 19 -38.27 3.46 16.19
C GLY A 19 -36.82 3.60 16.61
N VAL A 20 -35.92 2.97 15.87
CA VAL A 20 -34.51 3.36 15.88
C VAL A 20 -34.49 4.86 15.59
N PRO A 21 -33.85 5.70 16.43
CA PRO A 21 -33.82 7.13 16.18
C PRO A 21 -33.24 7.37 14.79
N ALA A 22 -34.07 7.94 13.90
CA ALA A 22 -33.64 8.43 12.61
C ALA A 22 -32.72 9.62 12.87
N TYR A 23 -31.41 9.37 12.87
CA TYR A 23 -30.43 10.44 12.85
C TYR A 23 -30.64 11.27 11.58
N PRO A 24 -30.55 12.61 11.64
CA PRO A 24 -30.60 13.43 10.43
C PRO A 24 -29.53 12.92 9.46
N ALA A 25 -29.90 12.72 8.19
CA ALA A 25 -28.93 12.36 7.15
C ALA A 25 -27.86 13.45 7.13
N SER A 26 -26.63 13.11 7.54
CA SER A 26 -25.50 14.01 7.39
C SER A 26 -25.32 14.29 5.90
N ALA A 27 -25.09 15.56 5.54
CA ALA A 27 -24.73 15.89 4.17
C ALA A 27 -23.45 15.11 3.79
N LEU A 28 -23.43 14.52 2.60
CA LEU A 28 -22.26 13.82 2.08
C LEU A 28 -21.07 14.79 2.03
N ASN A 29 -19.90 14.36 2.51
CA ASN A 29 -18.71 15.20 2.49
C ASN A 29 -18.28 15.49 1.04
N ALA A 30 -17.78 16.70 0.77
CA ALA A 30 -17.28 17.06 -0.57
C ALA A 30 -16.15 16.12 -1.05
N MET A 31 -15.33 15.62 -0.12
CA MET A 31 -14.25 14.66 -0.37
C MET A 31 -14.73 13.20 -0.38
N ALA A 32 -16.02 12.92 -0.22
CA ALA A 32 -16.54 11.56 -0.23
C ALA A 32 -16.17 10.83 -1.55
N PRO A 33 -15.44 9.71 -1.48
CA PRO A 33 -15.11 8.93 -2.68
C PRO A 33 -16.34 8.24 -3.28
N TYR A 34 -17.33 7.94 -2.43
CA TYR A 34 -18.47 7.10 -2.76
C TYR A 34 -19.77 7.89 -2.64
N THR A 35 -20.55 7.91 -3.72
CA THR A 35 -21.83 8.62 -3.77
C THR A 35 -22.94 7.90 -3.01
N GLU A 36 -22.80 6.60 -2.80
CA GLU A 36 -23.79 5.76 -2.13
C GLU A 36 -23.11 4.76 -1.18
N TYR A 37 -23.77 4.50 -0.05
CA TYR A 37 -23.42 3.40 0.82
C TYR A 37 -24.00 2.09 0.29
N VAL A 38 -23.17 1.06 0.20
CA VAL A 38 -23.58 -0.30 -0.19
C VAL A 38 -23.08 -1.32 0.85
N SER A 39 -23.63 -2.53 0.83
CA SER A 39 -23.09 -3.63 1.65
C SER A 39 -21.65 -3.96 1.22
N PRO A 40 -20.73 -4.27 2.15
CA PRO A 40 -19.38 -4.74 1.80
C PRO A 40 -19.41 -6.06 1.00
N ASP A 41 -20.50 -6.83 1.06
CA ASP A 41 -20.73 -8.02 0.21
C ASP A 41 -21.09 -7.67 -1.24
N THR A 42 -21.27 -6.39 -1.58
CA THR A 42 -21.59 -5.93 -2.95
C THR A 42 -20.42 -5.18 -3.59
N PHE A 43 -19.72 -4.35 -2.84
CA PHE A 43 -18.54 -3.62 -3.31
C PHE A 43 -17.79 -3.07 -2.10
N TYR A 44 -16.46 -3.14 -2.12
CA TYR A 44 -15.67 -2.52 -1.06
C TYR A 44 -15.54 -1.01 -1.34
N ASN A 45 -16.38 -0.22 -0.68
CA ASN A 45 -16.21 1.22 -0.54
C ASN A 45 -15.20 1.43 0.59
N GLY A 46 -13.91 1.38 0.28
CA GLY A 46 -12.88 1.34 1.30
C GLY A 46 -12.07 2.62 1.46
N ALA A 47 -11.52 2.81 2.66
CA ALA A 47 -10.47 3.78 2.92
C ALA A 47 -9.57 3.33 4.08
N MET A 48 -8.32 3.79 4.07
CA MET A 48 -7.38 3.55 5.15
C MET A 48 -7.62 4.49 6.33
N LEU A 49 -7.87 3.92 7.51
CA LEU A 49 -7.94 4.66 8.77
C LEU A 49 -6.59 4.55 9.47
N GLU A 50 -5.91 5.69 9.65
CA GLU A 50 -4.69 5.76 10.46
C GLU A 50 -5.08 5.63 11.94
N LEU A 51 -4.55 4.59 12.59
CA LEU A 51 -4.84 4.21 13.98
C LEU A 51 -4.04 5.06 14.98
N ASN A 52 -4.20 6.38 14.90
CA ASN A 52 -3.57 7.35 15.78
C ASN A 52 -4.63 8.14 16.59
N PRO A 53 -5.26 7.50 17.60
CA PRO A 53 -6.36 8.11 18.34
C PRO A 53 -5.90 9.35 19.12
N THR A 54 -6.72 10.40 19.08
CA THR A 54 -6.56 11.58 19.91
C THR A 54 -7.59 11.57 21.04
N GLY A 55 -7.14 11.77 22.29
CA GLY A 55 -8.02 11.74 23.46
C GLY A 55 -8.49 10.33 23.82
N ASN A 56 -9.79 10.18 24.14
CA ASN A 56 -10.36 8.89 24.53
C ASN A 56 -10.50 7.96 23.30
N VAL A 57 -9.77 6.85 23.31
CA VAL A 57 -9.69 5.92 22.17
C VAL A 57 -11.06 5.36 21.76
N ASP A 58 -11.92 5.00 22.72
CA ASP A 58 -13.23 4.40 22.41
C ASP A 58 -14.18 5.39 21.74
N THR A 59 -14.18 6.63 22.23
CA THR A 59 -14.96 7.73 21.65
C THR A 59 -14.41 8.09 20.28
N TRP A 60 -13.08 8.12 20.12
CA TRP A 60 -12.43 8.37 18.85
C TRP A 60 -12.82 7.30 17.81
N ILE A 61 -12.70 6.01 18.12
CA ILE A 61 -13.09 4.90 17.24
C ILE A 61 -14.55 5.07 16.80
N THR A 62 -15.45 5.26 17.77
CA THR A 62 -16.90 5.39 17.51
C THR A 62 -17.16 6.55 16.55
N THR A 63 -16.56 7.71 16.83
CA THR A 63 -16.75 8.93 16.03
C THR A 63 -16.20 8.77 14.62
N GLN A 64 -14.97 8.24 14.48
CA GLN A 64 -14.34 8.07 13.18
C GLN A 64 -15.12 7.07 12.31
N LEU A 65 -15.53 5.92 12.84
CA LEU A 65 -16.26 4.94 12.04
C LEU A 65 -17.68 5.42 11.68
N GLU A 66 -18.37 6.12 12.58
CA GLU A 66 -19.67 6.73 12.26
C GLU A 66 -19.53 7.76 11.14
N ARG A 67 -18.50 8.60 11.20
CA ARG A 67 -18.22 9.60 10.18
C ARG A 67 -17.85 8.97 8.84
N MET A 68 -16.93 8.01 8.83
CA MET A 68 -16.56 7.23 7.65
C MET A 68 -17.78 6.62 6.96
N LYS A 69 -18.72 6.04 7.73
CA LYS A 69 -19.95 5.47 7.17
C LYS A 69 -20.91 6.54 6.65
N ARG A 70 -21.21 7.56 7.46
CA ARG A 70 -22.33 8.49 7.20
C ARG A 70 -21.98 9.63 6.25
N GLU A 71 -20.76 10.13 6.33
CA GLU A 71 -20.31 11.30 5.55
C GLU A 71 -19.48 10.91 4.33
N PHE A 72 -18.90 9.71 4.31
CA PHE A 72 -18.02 9.24 3.22
C PHE A 72 -18.50 7.94 2.58
N HIS A 73 -19.58 7.33 3.08
CA HIS A 73 -20.13 6.06 2.59
C HIS A 73 -19.12 4.90 2.54
N ILE A 74 -18.12 4.94 3.43
CA ILE A 74 -17.13 3.87 3.58
C ILE A 74 -17.79 2.68 4.31
N ASN A 75 -17.59 1.48 3.79
CA ASN A 75 -18.05 0.22 4.37
C ASN A 75 -16.91 -0.75 4.71
N THR A 76 -15.70 -0.49 4.20
CA THR A 76 -14.52 -1.33 4.39
C THR A 76 -13.35 -0.50 4.89
N VAL A 77 -12.75 -0.86 6.01
CA VAL A 77 -11.68 -0.07 6.66
C VAL A 77 -10.34 -0.79 6.47
N ASN A 78 -9.42 -0.13 5.78
CA ASN A 78 -8.05 -0.64 5.61
C ASN A 78 -7.20 -0.23 6.82
N LEU A 79 -6.61 -1.19 7.52
CA LEU A 79 -6.00 -0.98 8.83
C LEU A 79 -4.54 -1.41 8.85
N TYR A 80 -3.64 -0.42 8.87
CA TYR A 80 -2.21 -0.63 9.10
C TYR A 80 -1.91 -0.66 10.59
N GLY A 81 -0.94 -1.47 11.01
CA GLY A 81 -0.52 -1.53 12.41
C GLY A 81 -1.55 -2.16 13.37
N LEU A 82 -2.55 -2.86 12.83
CA LEU A 82 -3.63 -3.44 13.62
C LEU A 82 -3.10 -4.46 14.66
N GLU A 83 -2.00 -5.15 14.36
CA GLU A 83 -1.34 -6.09 15.27
C GLU A 83 -0.92 -5.43 16.59
N SER A 84 -0.53 -4.16 16.54
CA SER A 84 -0.08 -3.40 17.70
C SER A 84 -1.16 -2.54 18.35
N PHE A 85 -2.35 -2.46 17.76
CA PHE A 85 -3.41 -1.56 18.25
C PHE A 85 -4.11 -2.14 19.49
N SER A 86 -4.08 -1.43 20.62
CA SER A 86 -4.61 -1.98 21.88
C SER A 86 -6.15 -2.08 21.91
N ALA A 87 -6.86 -1.15 21.29
CA ALA A 87 -8.33 -1.07 21.33
C ALA A 87 -9.05 -1.87 20.22
N LYS A 88 -8.47 -3.01 19.80
CA LYS A 88 -9.01 -3.92 18.77
C LYS A 88 -10.44 -4.37 19.03
N GLU A 89 -10.76 -4.75 20.26
CA GLU A 89 -12.13 -5.17 20.65
C GLU A 89 -13.17 -4.09 20.38
N LYS A 90 -12.88 -2.86 20.81
CA LYS A 90 -13.78 -1.72 20.56
C LYS A 90 -13.92 -1.45 19.06
N LEU A 91 -12.82 -1.50 18.32
CA LEU A 91 -12.82 -1.31 16.87
C LEU A 91 -13.73 -2.33 16.16
N PHE A 92 -13.58 -3.63 16.46
CA PHE A 92 -14.37 -4.68 15.82
C PHE A 92 -15.84 -4.67 16.25
N SER A 93 -16.12 -4.34 17.52
CA SER A 93 -17.48 -4.12 18.00
C SER A 93 -18.20 -2.99 17.24
N GLU A 94 -17.50 -1.87 17.00
CA GLU A 94 -18.04 -0.76 16.24
C GLU A 94 -18.20 -1.07 14.74
N LEU A 95 -17.24 -1.78 14.12
CA LEU A 95 -17.38 -2.28 12.75
C LEU A 95 -18.66 -3.15 12.63
N LYS A 96 -18.87 -4.07 13.58
CA LYS A 96 -20.07 -4.91 13.63
C LYS A 96 -21.35 -4.10 13.78
N ARG A 97 -21.39 -3.16 14.75
CA ARG A 97 -22.55 -2.28 14.97
C ARG A 97 -22.92 -1.49 13.72
N LEU A 98 -21.91 -1.08 12.95
CA LEU A 98 -22.08 -0.27 11.75
C LEU A 98 -22.21 -1.08 10.47
N GLY A 99 -22.11 -2.42 10.50
CA GLY A 99 -22.14 -3.26 9.31
C GLY A 99 -20.96 -3.00 8.36
N MET A 100 -19.80 -2.68 8.93
CA MET A 100 -18.55 -2.45 8.21
C MET A 100 -17.60 -3.65 8.39
N GLN A 101 -16.61 -3.77 7.51
CA GLN A 101 -15.59 -4.81 7.58
C GLN A 101 -14.18 -4.22 7.55
N ALA A 102 -13.21 -4.95 8.07
CA ALA A 102 -11.79 -4.63 8.08
C ALA A 102 -11.06 -5.36 6.95
N VAL A 103 -10.12 -4.68 6.31
CA VAL A 103 -9.01 -5.31 5.60
C VAL A 103 -7.88 -5.49 6.59
N VAL A 104 -7.51 -6.74 6.85
CA VAL A 104 -6.42 -7.09 7.78
C VAL A 104 -5.11 -7.11 7.00
N ARG A 105 -4.26 -6.12 7.23
CA ARG A 105 -2.98 -5.92 6.53
C ARG A 105 -1.88 -6.80 7.14
N ILE A 106 -1.33 -7.72 6.34
CA ILE A 106 -0.15 -8.53 6.69
C ILE A 106 1.04 -7.92 5.94
N GLU A 107 1.69 -6.95 6.56
CA GLU A 107 2.63 -6.01 5.92
C GLU A 107 4.06 -6.14 6.39
N GLY A 108 4.25 -6.47 7.68
CA GLY A 108 5.55 -6.54 8.32
C GLY A 108 6.37 -7.72 7.79
N TYR A 109 7.64 -7.45 7.51
CA TYR A 109 8.66 -8.43 7.14
C TYR A 109 9.98 -8.09 7.83
N SER A 110 10.89 -9.06 7.89
CA SER A 110 12.19 -8.87 8.54
C SER A 110 13.13 -8.03 7.66
N GLN A 111 14.15 -7.44 8.27
CA GLN A 111 15.21 -6.75 7.52
C GLN A 111 15.95 -7.66 6.52
N ASP A 112 15.89 -8.98 6.71
CA ASP A 112 16.58 -9.98 5.89
C ASP A 112 15.69 -10.54 4.77
N PHE A 113 14.43 -10.10 4.70
CA PHE A 113 13.44 -10.56 3.72
C PHE A 113 13.97 -10.52 2.30
N ALA A 114 13.69 -11.60 1.54
CA ALA A 114 14.15 -11.75 0.16
C ALA A 114 13.26 -12.72 -0.64
N PHE A 115 11.95 -12.73 -0.39
CA PHE A 115 10.95 -13.61 -1.03
C PHE A 115 11.33 -15.10 -0.93
N GLN A 116 11.70 -15.55 0.28
CA GLN A 116 12.00 -16.96 0.57
C GLN A 116 10.90 -17.55 1.45
N GLU A 117 10.62 -18.84 1.31
CA GLU A 117 9.67 -19.52 2.21
C GLU A 117 10.10 -19.42 3.68
N SER A 118 11.41 -19.38 3.94
CA SER A 118 11.99 -19.14 5.27
C SER A 118 11.70 -17.77 5.86
N ASP A 119 11.17 -16.83 5.08
CA ASP A 119 10.74 -15.52 5.59
C ASP A 119 9.38 -15.61 6.31
N LEU A 120 8.55 -16.61 5.98
CA LEU A 120 7.19 -16.75 6.48
C LEU A 120 7.07 -16.98 8.00
N PRO A 121 7.93 -17.77 8.67
CA PRO A 121 7.85 -17.93 10.12
C PRO A 121 7.96 -16.60 10.88
N TYR A 122 8.80 -15.67 10.42
CA TYR A 122 8.90 -14.35 11.03
C TYR A 122 7.59 -13.58 10.87
N ILE A 123 7.04 -13.57 9.66
CA ILE A 123 5.80 -12.83 9.35
C ILE A 123 4.64 -13.39 10.17
N VAL A 124 4.44 -14.70 10.18
CA VAL A 124 3.39 -15.34 10.98
C VAL A 124 3.57 -15.02 12.47
N GLY A 125 4.82 -15.06 12.97
CA GLY A 125 5.11 -14.71 14.36
C GLY A 125 4.79 -13.26 14.73
N VAL A 126 4.99 -12.29 13.82
CA VAL A 126 4.61 -10.89 14.04
C VAL A 126 3.09 -10.73 14.16
N TYR A 127 2.33 -11.54 13.43
CA TYR A 127 0.88 -11.41 13.33
C TYR A 127 0.10 -12.44 14.16
N ASP A 128 0.77 -13.27 14.97
CA ASP A 128 0.16 -14.41 15.67
C ASP A 128 -1.03 -13.99 16.56
N ASP A 129 -0.81 -13.02 17.45
CA ASP A 129 -1.86 -12.46 18.32
C ASP A 129 -3.00 -11.80 17.52
N LEU A 130 -2.68 -11.19 16.37
CA LEU A 130 -3.69 -10.60 15.51
C LEU A 130 -4.55 -11.69 14.86
N LEU A 131 -3.94 -12.77 14.38
CA LEU A 131 -4.64 -13.90 13.78
C LEU A 131 -5.53 -14.59 14.82
N ASP A 132 -5.01 -14.81 16.04
CA ASP A 132 -5.77 -15.33 17.17
C ASP A 132 -6.97 -14.46 17.51
N PHE A 133 -6.86 -13.14 17.36
CA PHE A 133 -7.97 -12.22 17.56
C PHE A 133 -8.97 -12.30 16.40
N VAL A 134 -8.58 -11.98 15.17
CA VAL A 134 -9.53 -11.79 14.06
C VAL A 134 -10.19 -13.08 13.57
N CYS A 135 -9.59 -14.26 13.84
CA CYS A 135 -10.17 -15.55 13.46
C CYS A 135 -11.23 -16.06 14.44
N GLN A 136 -11.42 -15.41 15.59
CA GLN A 136 -12.44 -15.82 16.54
C GLN A 136 -13.84 -15.74 15.93
N PRO A 137 -14.78 -16.63 16.33
CA PRO A 137 -16.16 -16.58 15.85
C PRO A 137 -16.86 -15.23 16.03
N ALA A 138 -16.45 -14.46 17.05
CA ALA A 138 -17.02 -13.14 17.33
C ALA A 138 -16.60 -12.06 16.31
N HIS A 139 -15.46 -12.24 15.64
CA HIS A 139 -14.75 -11.21 14.87
C HIS A 139 -14.68 -11.50 13.36
N ARG A 140 -14.71 -12.77 12.97
CA ARG A 140 -14.48 -13.19 11.57
C ARG A 140 -15.44 -12.58 10.54
N ASP A 141 -16.70 -12.33 10.91
CA ASP A 141 -17.70 -11.71 10.02
C ASP A 141 -17.37 -10.23 9.72
N GLN A 142 -16.48 -9.63 10.51
CA GLN A 142 -15.98 -8.27 10.34
C GLN A 142 -14.66 -8.24 9.55
N VAL A 143 -14.16 -9.37 9.05
CA VAL A 143 -12.97 -9.42 8.17
C VAL A 143 -13.43 -9.54 6.71
N ALA A 144 -13.16 -8.51 5.90
CA ALA A 144 -13.43 -8.56 4.46
C ALA A 144 -12.45 -9.52 3.76
N TYR A 145 -11.17 -9.34 4.04
CA TYR A 145 -10.09 -10.20 3.56
C TYR A 145 -8.77 -9.87 4.28
N PHE A 146 -7.80 -10.79 4.18
CA PHE A 146 -6.41 -10.57 4.52
C PHE A 146 -5.66 -10.02 3.31
N SER A 147 -5.04 -8.86 3.47
CA SER A 147 -4.19 -8.19 2.50
C SER A 147 -2.76 -8.65 2.70
N LEU A 148 -2.26 -9.53 1.83
CA LEU A 148 -0.94 -10.12 1.91
C LEU A 148 0.07 -9.29 1.10
N ASN A 149 1.04 -8.68 1.78
CA ASN A 149 2.00 -7.79 1.13
C ASN A 149 3.09 -8.53 0.35
N MET A 150 3.38 -8.01 -0.85
CA MET A 150 4.55 -8.32 -1.66
C MET A 150 5.39 -7.03 -1.76
N PRO A 151 6.45 -6.86 -0.92
CA PRO A 151 7.22 -5.61 -0.82
C PRO A 151 8.20 -5.44 -2.00
N VAL A 152 7.67 -5.38 -3.21
CA VAL A 152 8.45 -5.34 -4.46
C VAL A 152 9.11 -3.98 -4.70
N ASP A 153 8.56 -2.92 -4.11
CA ASP A 153 9.06 -1.55 -4.16
C ASP A 153 10.17 -1.24 -3.15
N ASP A 154 10.40 -2.12 -2.18
CA ASP A 154 11.48 -1.94 -1.21
C ASP A 154 12.85 -2.21 -1.84
N GLY A 155 13.60 -1.14 -2.07
CA GLY A 155 14.95 -1.20 -2.63
C GLY A 155 15.91 -2.08 -1.81
N SER A 156 15.75 -2.18 -0.49
CA SER A 156 16.59 -3.03 0.38
C SER A 156 16.31 -4.52 0.17
N VAL A 157 15.06 -4.89 -0.12
CA VAL A 157 14.69 -6.25 -0.53
C VAL A 157 15.27 -6.54 -1.91
N GLN A 158 15.07 -5.63 -2.86
CA GLN A 158 15.50 -5.85 -4.24
C GLN A 158 17.02 -5.90 -4.41
N GLN A 159 17.79 -5.17 -3.59
CA GLN A 159 19.26 -5.22 -3.59
C GLN A 159 19.79 -6.64 -3.32
N LYS A 160 19.12 -7.42 -2.47
CA LYS A 160 19.49 -8.82 -2.17
C LYS A 160 19.24 -9.77 -3.34
N LEU A 161 18.47 -9.33 -4.34
CA LEU A 161 17.98 -10.13 -5.45
C LEU A 161 18.59 -9.73 -6.79
N GLY A 162 19.47 -8.73 -6.83
CA GLY A 162 20.02 -8.17 -8.07
C GLY A 162 19.08 -7.19 -8.79
N GLY A 163 18.09 -6.64 -8.07
CA GLY A 163 17.11 -5.68 -8.59
C GLY A 163 15.76 -6.29 -8.93
N ILE A 164 14.72 -5.45 -9.02
CA ILE A 164 13.32 -5.87 -9.21
C ILE A 164 13.07 -6.67 -10.49
N ASN A 165 13.80 -6.35 -11.56
CA ASN A 165 13.63 -6.99 -12.86
C ASN A 165 14.58 -8.18 -13.09
N SER A 166 15.38 -8.55 -12.08
CA SER A 166 16.29 -9.69 -12.17
C SER A 166 15.49 -11.00 -12.28
N GLU A 167 16.11 -12.02 -12.88
CA GLU A 167 15.51 -13.35 -12.98
C GLU A 167 15.26 -13.94 -11.59
N LEU A 168 16.21 -13.75 -10.66
CA LEU A 168 16.09 -14.23 -9.29
C LEU A 168 14.89 -13.58 -8.56
N SER A 169 14.70 -12.28 -8.71
CA SER A 169 13.58 -11.56 -8.08
C SER A 169 12.25 -12.10 -8.61
N LYS A 170 12.10 -12.22 -9.94
CA LYS A 170 10.89 -12.75 -10.57
C LYS A 170 10.59 -14.18 -10.12
N GLN A 171 11.58 -15.06 -10.14
CA GLN A 171 11.41 -16.45 -9.73
C GLN A 171 10.99 -16.55 -8.26
N ARG A 172 11.67 -15.82 -7.37
CA ARG A 172 11.38 -15.87 -5.93
C ARG A 172 10.04 -15.28 -5.56
N GLN A 173 9.62 -14.19 -6.20
CA GLN A 173 8.30 -13.61 -5.98
C GLN A 173 7.17 -14.64 -6.23
N VAL A 174 7.26 -15.43 -7.32
CA VAL A 174 6.25 -16.45 -7.64
C VAL A 174 6.21 -17.56 -6.60
N THR A 175 7.36 -18.14 -6.26
CA THR A 175 7.44 -19.23 -5.27
C THR A 175 7.00 -18.76 -3.88
N TYR A 176 7.43 -17.57 -3.47
CA TYR A 176 7.04 -16.98 -2.21
C TYR A 176 5.54 -16.70 -2.15
N ALA A 177 4.95 -16.12 -3.20
CA ALA A 177 3.52 -15.85 -3.24
C ALA A 177 2.68 -17.11 -3.01
N GLN A 178 3.07 -18.23 -3.64
CA GLN A 178 2.43 -19.54 -3.43
C GLN A 178 2.54 -20.00 -1.98
N ALA A 179 3.75 -19.96 -1.42
CA ALA A 179 4.00 -20.37 -0.04
C ALA A 179 3.25 -19.48 0.96
N PHE A 180 3.21 -18.16 0.71
CA PHE A 180 2.57 -17.20 1.60
C PHE A 180 1.05 -17.39 1.65
N VAL A 181 0.38 -17.47 0.51
CA VAL A 181 -1.08 -17.72 0.46
C VAL A 181 -1.42 -19.06 1.11
N LYS A 182 -0.66 -20.12 0.79
CA LYS A 182 -0.85 -21.45 1.40
C LYS A 182 -0.71 -21.38 2.92
N ARG A 183 0.36 -20.76 3.42
CA ARG A 183 0.63 -20.63 4.85
C ARG A 183 -0.47 -19.86 5.58
N MET A 184 -0.92 -18.73 5.02
CA MET A 184 -2.00 -17.94 5.63
C MET A 184 -3.34 -18.67 5.65
N ARG A 185 -3.65 -19.47 4.63
CA ARG A 185 -4.83 -20.35 4.65
C ARG A 185 -4.74 -21.41 5.73
N GLU A 186 -3.58 -22.05 5.89
CA GLU A 186 -3.35 -23.02 6.97
C GLU A 186 -3.52 -22.38 8.35
N GLU A 187 -2.91 -21.20 8.57
CA GLU A 187 -2.98 -20.48 9.85
C GLU A 187 -4.39 -20.01 10.22
N THR A 188 -5.16 -19.51 9.26
CA THR A 188 -6.55 -19.08 9.48
C THR A 188 -7.49 -20.27 9.65
N ALA A 189 -7.31 -21.35 8.87
CA ALA A 189 -8.10 -22.57 9.03
C ALA A 189 -7.85 -23.25 10.38
N ALA A 190 -6.60 -23.31 10.86
CA ALA A 190 -6.26 -23.85 12.16
C ALA A 190 -6.96 -23.10 13.31
N ARG A 191 -7.27 -21.81 13.11
CA ARG A 191 -7.99 -20.95 14.05
C ARG A 191 -9.52 -20.93 13.84
N GLY A 192 -10.04 -21.77 12.94
CA GLY A 192 -11.48 -21.90 12.70
C GLY A 192 -12.07 -20.91 11.69
N PHE A 193 -11.24 -20.24 10.89
CA PHE A 193 -11.64 -19.33 9.81
C PHE A 193 -11.20 -19.86 8.43
N ALA A 194 -11.66 -21.05 8.08
CA ALA A 194 -11.19 -21.80 6.89
C ALA A 194 -11.55 -21.16 5.53
N ASP A 195 -12.56 -20.29 5.50
CA ASP A 195 -13.06 -19.62 4.30
C ASP A 195 -12.60 -18.15 4.16
N ALA A 196 -11.68 -17.72 5.05
CA ALA A 196 -11.00 -16.43 5.01
C ALA A 196 -10.45 -16.11 3.61
N LYS A 197 -10.71 -14.89 3.14
CA LYS A 197 -10.28 -14.43 1.82
C LYS A 197 -8.86 -13.92 1.84
N MET A 198 -8.04 -14.38 0.92
CA MET A 198 -6.64 -13.98 0.74
C MET A 198 -6.51 -13.11 -0.51
N PHE A 199 -6.16 -11.84 -0.32
CA PHE A 199 -5.87 -10.92 -1.41
C PHE A 199 -4.39 -10.59 -1.42
N LEU A 200 -3.72 -10.85 -2.54
CA LEU A 200 -2.29 -10.63 -2.67
C LEU A 200 -2.01 -9.26 -3.30
N SER A 201 -0.98 -8.56 -2.81
CA SER A 201 -0.62 -7.25 -3.34
C SER A 201 0.02 -7.34 -4.73
N ILE A 202 -0.27 -6.35 -5.56
CA ILE A 202 0.37 -6.16 -6.86
C ILE A 202 0.79 -4.70 -6.98
N PHE A 203 2.06 -4.50 -7.36
CA PHE A 203 2.57 -3.18 -7.65
C PHE A 203 3.51 -3.22 -8.87
N TYR A 204 3.07 -2.64 -9.98
CA TYR A 204 3.81 -2.65 -11.24
C TYR A 204 4.92 -1.59 -11.33
N GLY A 205 5.28 -0.98 -10.21
CA GLY A 205 6.11 0.21 -10.19
C GLY A 205 5.29 1.45 -10.49
N TRP A 206 5.70 2.57 -9.92
CA TRP A 206 5.02 3.84 -10.08
C TRP A 206 4.78 4.15 -11.56
N ASP A 207 5.80 3.92 -12.40
CA ASP A 207 5.85 4.18 -13.84
C ASP A 207 5.53 2.96 -14.71
N ASN A 208 5.05 1.86 -14.12
CA ASN A 208 4.85 0.57 -14.79
C ASN A 208 6.13 -0.11 -15.30
N SER A 209 7.32 0.33 -14.88
CA SER A 209 8.60 -0.25 -15.35
C SER A 209 8.93 -1.61 -14.72
N TYR A 210 8.27 -1.98 -13.61
CA TYR A 210 8.59 -3.24 -12.94
C TYR A 210 7.99 -4.40 -13.72
N GLN A 211 8.81 -5.40 -14.03
CA GLN A 211 8.43 -6.61 -14.74
C GLN A 211 7.95 -7.68 -13.76
N ILE A 212 6.91 -7.33 -13.00
CA ILE A 212 6.29 -8.21 -12.01
C ILE A 212 5.69 -9.45 -12.70
N PRO A 213 6.04 -10.67 -12.28
CA PRO A 213 5.48 -11.90 -12.83
C PRO A 213 4.03 -12.11 -12.36
N SER A 214 3.31 -13.04 -13.00
CA SER A 214 1.98 -13.41 -12.51
C SER A 214 2.09 -14.27 -11.24
N TYR A 215 1.31 -13.92 -10.23
CA TYR A 215 1.10 -14.70 -9.00
C TYR A 215 -0.15 -15.59 -9.06
N ALA A 216 -0.75 -15.79 -10.24
CA ALA A 216 -2.00 -16.54 -10.38
C ALA A 216 -1.93 -17.96 -9.78
N SER A 217 -0.75 -18.58 -9.88
CA SER A 217 -0.45 -19.90 -9.33
C SER A 217 -0.50 -19.97 -7.81
N ALA A 218 -0.47 -18.84 -7.09
CA ALA A 218 -0.61 -18.80 -5.64
C ALA A 218 -2.02 -19.14 -5.14
N GLY A 219 -3.03 -19.12 -6.01
CA GLY A 219 -4.40 -19.46 -5.61
C GLY A 219 -5.05 -18.44 -4.66
N ALA A 220 -4.65 -17.18 -4.75
CA ALA A 220 -5.32 -16.08 -4.06
C ALA A 220 -6.78 -15.94 -4.51
N ASP A 221 -7.63 -15.48 -3.60
CA ASP A 221 -9.06 -15.25 -3.85
C ASP A 221 -9.29 -13.99 -4.68
N GLY A 222 -8.37 -13.02 -4.57
CA GLY A 222 -8.33 -11.80 -5.36
C GLY A 222 -6.99 -11.10 -5.22
N TYR A 223 -6.92 -9.89 -5.73
CA TYR A 223 -5.72 -9.08 -5.69
C TYR A 223 -6.06 -7.64 -5.35
N PHE A 224 -5.19 -7.00 -4.59
CA PHE A 224 -5.26 -5.56 -4.41
C PHE A 224 -4.06 -4.92 -5.11
N MET A 225 -4.33 -3.98 -6.00
CA MET A 225 -3.32 -3.33 -6.82
C MET A 225 -3.11 -1.91 -6.32
N ASN A 226 -1.89 -1.58 -5.89
CA ASN A 226 -1.50 -0.21 -5.59
C ASN A 226 -1.27 0.50 -6.92
N ASN A 227 -2.13 1.45 -7.28
CA ASN A 227 -2.03 2.16 -8.56
C ASN A 227 -2.44 3.63 -8.41
N TYR A 228 -1.44 4.46 -8.15
CA TYR A 228 -1.59 5.90 -7.94
C TYR A 228 -1.48 6.63 -9.29
N SER A 229 -2.32 7.63 -9.49
CA SER A 229 -2.17 8.57 -10.61
C SER A 229 -0.86 9.33 -10.49
N TYR A 230 -0.31 9.80 -11.60
CA TYR A 230 0.81 10.75 -11.59
C TYR A 230 0.52 11.86 -12.57
N PRO A 231 0.93 13.10 -12.27
CA PRO A 231 1.00 14.15 -13.28
C PRO A 231 1.64 13.64 -14.56
N LYS A 232 1.07 14.00 -15.72
CA LYS A 232 1.54 13.49 -17.02
C LYS A 232 3.00 13.82 -17.30
N ASN A 233 3.45 14.97 -16.81
CA ASN A 233 4.82 15.43 -16.89
C ASN A 233 5.10 16.41 -15.74
N ASP A 234 6.37 16.73 -15.56
CA ASP A 234 6.80 17.58 -14.45
C ASP A 234 6.30 19.02 -14.50
N SER A 235 5.94 19.51 -15.69
CA SER A 235 5.51 20.89 -15.94
C SER A 235 4.00 21.08 -15.83
N TYR A 236 3.23 20.00 -15.67
CA TYR A 236 1.77 20.04 -15.64
C TYR A 236 1.23 19.19 -14.50
N ILE A 237 0.84 19.85 -13.42
CA ILE A 237 0.08 19.26 -12.34
C ILE A 237 -1.38 19.63 -12.56
N PRO A 238 -2.30 18.66 -12.69
CA PRO A 238 -3.68 18.95 -13.08
C PRO A 238 -4.46 19.64 -11.97
N ASP A 239 -5.30 20.60 -12.35
CA ASP A 239 -6.19 21.35 -11.48
C ASP A 239 -7.68 20.98 -11.74
N GLU A 240 -8.60 21.70 -11.11
CA GLU A 240 -10.04 21.52 -11.22
C GLU A 240 -10.62 21.88 -12.59
N THR A 241 -9.83 22.40 -13.53
CA THR A 241 -10.25 22.67 -14.91
C THR A 241 -9.84 21.54 -15.86
N ALA A 242 -8.91 20.68 -15.42
CA ALA A 242 -8.45 19.53 -16.19
C ALA A 242 -9.59 18.53 -16.48
N SER A 243 -9.45 17.80 -17.58
CA SER A 243 -10.34 16.67 -17.87
C SER A 243 -10.12 15.54 -16.85
N ASP A 244 -11.15 14.73 -16.60
CA ASP A 244 -11.04 13.58 -15.69
C ASP A 244 -9.94 12.60 -16.12
N ALA A 245 -9.74 12.45 -17.44
CA ALA A 245 -8.67 11.60 -17.97
C ALA A 245 -7.27 12.15 -17.65
N ASP A 246 -7.14 13.47 -17.56
CA ASP A 246 -5.87 14.14 -17.24
C ASP A 246 -5.60 14.14 -15.74
N LEU A 247 -6.63 14.38 -14.92
CA LEU A 247 -6.57 14.31 -13.46
C LEU A 247 -5.99 12.97 -12.97
N ILE A 248 -6.45 11.88 -13.58
CA ILE A 248 -6.07 10.52 -13.15
C ILE A 248 -4.97 9.90 -14.01
N ASN A 249 -4.46 10.63 -15.01
CA ASN A 249 -3.55 10.10 -16.02
C ASN A 249 -4.02 8.72 -16.54
N ARG A 250 -5.22 8.70 -17.11
CA ARG A 250 -5.95 7.48 -17.46
C ARG A 250 -5.11 6.51 -18.30
N ALA A 251 -4.26 7.01 -19.19
CA ALA A 251 -3.37 6.18 -20.01
C ALA A 251 -2.42 5.33 -19.15
N ARG A 252 -1.82 5.91 -18.11
CA ARG A 252 -0.92 5.19 -17.19
C ARG A 252 -1.68 4.14 -16.38
N LEU A 253 -2.86 4.48 -15.87
CA LEU A 253 -3.72 3.51 -15.17
C LEU A 253 -4.17 2.36 -16.10
N SER A 254 -4.42 2.67 -17.37
CA SER A 254 -4.80 1.67 -18.40
C SER A 254 -3.69 0.66 -18.67
N ASN A 255 -2.43 1.08 -18.62
CA ASN A 255 -1.30 0.16 -18.80
C ASN A 255 -1.22 -0.86 -17.66
N ALA A 256 -1.30 -0.39 -16.40
CA ALA A 256 -1.32 -1.26 -15.22
C ALA A 256 -2.52 -2.21 -15.26
N LEU A 257 -3.72 -1.69 -15.55
CA LEU A 257 -4.93 -2.51 -15.63
C LEU A 257 -4.83 -3.56 -16.74
N SER A 258 -4.31 -3.21 -17.92
CA SER A 258 -4.15 -4.17 -19.01
C SER A 258 -3.20 -5.31 -18.63
N ARG A 259 -2.13 -5.01 -17.90
CA ARG A 259 -1.20 -6.02 -17.36
C ARG A 259 -1.87 -6.89 -16.29
N TYR A 260 -2.63 -6.29 -15.39
CA TYR A 260 -3.41 -7.03 -14.41
C TYR A 260 -4.34 -8.05 -15.08
N ARG A 261 -5.15 -7.58 -16.04
CA ARG A 261 -6.16 -8.41 -16.70
C ARG A 261 -5.55 -9.56 -17.52
N SER A 262 -4.35 -9.36 -18.07
CA SER A 262 -3.64 -10.44 -18.77
C SER A 262 -3.04 -11.47 -17.80
N GLN A 263 -2.59 -11.04 -16.62
CA GLN A 263 -1.96 -11.92 -15.63
C GLN A 263 -2.97 -12.64 -14.72
N TYR A 264 -4.17 -12.05 -14.52
CA TYR A 264 -5.17 -12.50 -13.54
C TYR A 264 -6.60 -12.47 -14.12
N PRO A 265 -6.86 -13.18 -15.23
CA PRO A 265 -8.15 -13.12 -15.91
C PRO A 265 -9.31 -13.53 -14.99
N GLY A 266 -10.30 -12.65 -14.83
CA GLY A 266 -11.52 -12.90 -14.06
C GLY A 266 -11.35 -12.94 -12.55
N LYS A 267 -10.18 -12.57 -12.01
CA LYS A 267 -9.95 -12.52 -10.57
C LYS A 267 -10.44 -11.18 -9.99
N PRO A 268 -11.04 -11.16 -8.79
CA PRO A 268 -11.45 -9.93 -8.13
C PRO A 268 -10.30 -8.94 -7.98
N LEU A 269 -10.54 -7.71 -8.42
CA LEU A 269 -9.61 -6.60 -8.33
C LEU A 269 -10.09 -5.58 -7.28
N VAL A 270 -9.24 -5.28 -6.33
CA VAL A 270 -9.34 -4.08 -5.49
C VAL A 270 -8.23 -3.11 -5.88
N VAL A 271 -8.53 -1.82 -6.00
CA VAL A 271 -7.50 -0.82 -6.30
C VAL A 271 -7.27 0.07 -5.11
N GLU A 272 -6.02 0.14 -4.64
CA GLU A 272 -5.59 1.17 -3.71
C GLU A 272 -5.02 2.37 -4.48
N PHE A 273 -5.49 3.56 -4.13
CA PHE A 273 -5.09 4.82 -4.74
C PHE A 273 -5.25 5.97 -3.74
N GLY A 274 -4.57 7.08 -3.96
CA GLY A 274 -4.66 8.26 -3.12
C GLY A 274 -4.26 9.52 -3.88
N PHE A 275 -4.61 10.67 -3.32
CA PHE A 275 -4.25 11.97 -3.88
C PHE A 275 -3.85 12.95 -2.78
N HIS A 276 -2.94 13.86 -3.10
CA HIS A 276 -2.50 14.96 -2.25
C HIS A 276 -2.35 16.23 -3.09
N THR A 277 -2.25 17.39 -2.43
CA THR A 277 -2.38 18.69 -3.09
C THR A 277 -1.10 19.52 -3.02
N MET A 278 -0.89 20.32 -4.07
CA MET A 278 0.06 21.42 -4.07
C MET A 278 -0.38 22.53 -3.11
N GLU A 279 -1.68 22.83 -3.09
CA GLU A 279 -2.32 23.84 -2.22
C GLU A 279 -1.89 23.70 -0.75
N TYR A 280 -1.91 22.47 -0.21
CA TYR A 280 -1.52 22.24 1.19
C TYR A 280 -0.04 22.54 1.46
N ASN A 281 0.81 22.39 0.46
CA ASN A 281 2.24 22.67 0.54
C ASN A 281 2.61 24.10 0.07
N GLY A 282 1.65 25.03 0.08
CA GLY A 282 1.88 26.41 -0.34
C GLY A 282 2.32 26.53 -1.80
N TYR A 283 1.88 25.59 -2.64
CA TYR A 283 2.23 25.47 -4.06
C TYR A 283 3.73 25.23 -4.33
N VAL A 284 4.47 24.74 -3.34
CA VAL A 284 5.84 24.25 -3.53
C VAL A 284 5.78 22.79 -3.95
N LYS A 285 6.38 22.46 -5.10
CA LYS A 285 6.30 21.11 -5.68
C LYS A 285 7.18 20.14 -4.88
N PRO A 286 6.61 19.09 -4.26
CA PRO A 286 7.40 18.01 -3.68
C PRO A 286 7.94 17.07 -4.77
N ASN A 287 8.98 16.29 -4.44
CA ASN A 287 9.43 15.20 -5.32
C ASN A 287 8.53 13.96 -5.23
N GLN A 288 7.69 13.85 -4.18
CA GLN A 288 6.58 12.91 -4.12
C GLN A 288 5.47 13.42 -5.03
N THR A 289 5.26 12.76 -6.17
CA THR A 289 4.28 13.18 -7.18
C THR A 289 3.15 12.17 -7.38
N ALA A 290 3.15 11.08 -6.61
CA ALA A 290 2.11 10.07 -6.63
C ALA A 290 0.78 10.67 -6.16
N GLY A 291 -0.20 10.81 -7.05
CA GLY A 291 -1.50 11.38 -6.72
C GLY A 291 -1.46 12.90 -6.54
N LEU A 292 -0.40 13.59 -7.00
CA LEU A 292 -0.29 15.03 -6.86
C LEU A 292 -1.26 15.76 -7.82
N VAL A 293 -2.12 16.59 -7.24
CA VAL A 293 -3.04 17.50 -7.95
C VAL A 293 -2.92 18.91 -7.38
N MET A 294 -3.57 19.89 -8.02
CA MET A 294 -3.35 21.28 -7.65
C MET A 294 -4.00 21.71 -6.34
N ASN A 295 -5.25 21.34 -6.14
CA ASN A 295 -6.05 21.80 -5.01
C ASN A 295 -7.08 20.75 -4.59
N ARG A 296 -7.80 21.05 -3.51
CA ARG A 296 -8.83 20.18 -2.94
C ARG A 296 -9.94 19.82 -3.94
N GLU A 297 -10.34 20.74 -4.81
CA GLU A 297 -11.40 20.48 -5.80
C GLU A 297 -10.93 19.48 -6.86
N ALA A 298 -9.74 19.68 -7.41
CA ALA A 298 -9.08 18.73 -8.31
C ALA A 298 -8.97 17.34 -7.67
N LYS A 299 -8.61 17.29 -6.38
CA LYS A 299 -8.51 16.06 -5.59
C LYS A 299 -9.85 15.32 -5.50
N ALA A 300 -10.92 16.01 -5.11
CA ALA A 300 -12.26 15.43 -5.04
C ALA A 300 -12.71 14.86 -6.39
N ARG A 301 -12.48 15.60 -7.48
CA ARG A 301 -12.77 15.15 -8.84
C ARG A 301 -11.94 13.93 -9.25
N ALA A 302 -10.63 13.94 -8.99
CA ALA A 302 -9.72 12.86 -9.35
C ALA A 302 -10.05 11.54 -8.63
N ILE A 303 -10.50 11.61 -7.38
CA ILE A 303 -10.97 10.43 -6.61
C ILE A 303 -12.15 9.76 -7.32
N ARG A 304 -13.18 10.54 -7.67
CA ARG A 304 -14.38 10.03 -8.35
C ARG A 304 -14.05 9.50 -9.74
N ALA A 305 -13.28 10.25 -10.51
CA ALA A 305 -12.82 9.86 -11.84
C ALA A 305 -12.03 8.53 -11.83
N THR A 306 -11.23 8.28 -10.80
CA THR A 306 -10.47 7.03 -10.65
C THR A 306 -11.42 5.85 -10.44
N ILE A 307 -12.37 5.97 -9.52
CA ILE A 307 -13.34 4.91 -9.22
C ILE A 307 -14.23 4.62 -10.44
N GLU A 308 -14.74 5.66 -11.11
CA GLU A 308 -15.55 5.53 -12.32
C GLU A 308 -14.80 4.90 -13.49
N TYR A 309 -13.52 5.24 -13.65
CA TYR A 309 -12.66 4.61 -14.64
C TYR A 309 -12.58 3.09 -14.41
N TYR A 310 -12.25 2.63 -13.19
CA TYR A 310 -12.14 1.19 -12.95
C TYR A 310 -13.49 0.47 -13.04
N ARG A 311 -14.58 1.08 -12.56
CA ARG A 311 -15.95 0.53 -12.71
C ARG A 311 -16.33 0.27 -14.16
N SER A 312 -15.92 1.16 -15.07
CA SER A 312 -16.21 1.02 -16.50
C SER A 312 -15.20 0.14 -17.24
N ALA A 313 -13.93 0.14 -16.84
CA ALA A 313 -12.85 -0.53 -17.56
C ALA A 313 -12.64 -2.01 -17.17
N ALA A 314 -13.09 -2.43 -15.98
CA ALA A 314 -12.84 -3.76 -15.44
C ALA A 314 -14.09 -4.36 -14.77
N PRO A 315 -14.76 -5.33 -15.42
CA PRO A 315 -15.88 -6.08 -14.81
C PRO A 315 -15.53 -6.77 -13.48
N GLU A 316 -14.26 -7.12 -13.30
CA GLU A 316 -13.71 -7.74 -12.10
C GLU A 316 -13.39 -6.74 -10.97
N PHE A 317 -13.59 -5.44 -11.20
CA PHE A 317 -13.39 -4.39 -10.19
C PHE A 317 -14.40 -4.52 -9.06
N ARG A 318 -13.90 -4.94 -7.90
CA ARG A 318 -14.69 -5.34 -6.74
C ARG A 318 -14.63 -4.33 -5.58
N GLY A 319 -13.69 -3.40 -5.63
CA GLY A 319 -13.53 -2.44 -4.56
C GLY A 319 -12.47 -1.39 -4.84
N ALA A 320 -12.62 -0.25 -4.18
CA ALA A 320 -11.61 0.79 -4.13
C ALA A 320 -11.19 0.98 -2.67
N LEU A 321 -9.90 1.16 -2.42
CA LEU A 321 -9.35 1.53 -1.11
C LEU A 321 -8.67 2.89 -1.26
N TYR A 322 -9.31 3.94 -0.74
CA TYR A 322 -8.66 5.24 -0.71
C TYR A 322 -7.54 5.27 0.36
N PHE A 323 -6.34 5.66 -0.04
CA PHE A 323 -5.18 5.77 0.85
C PHE A 323 -5.25 7.08 1.65
N GLY A 324 -5.60 6.96 2.93
CA GLY A 324 -5.55 8.04 3.91
C GLY A 324 -6.87 8.77 4.14
N TYR A 325 -7.82 8.17 4.86
CA TYR A 325 -9.03 8.86 5.29
C TYR A 325 -8.71 10.05 6.23
N ASN A 326 -7.76 9.88 7.15
CA ASN A 326 -7.34 10.88 8.16
C ASN A 326 -5.81 11.06 8.21
N LEU A 327 -5.13 10.82 7.08
CA LEU A 327 -3.66 10.78 7.03
C LEU A 327 -3.06 12.10 6.55
N TYR A 328 -2.17 12.65 7.36
CA TYR A 328 -1.19 13.67 6.97
C TYR A 328 0.20 13.07 7.16
N LYS A 329 1.02 13.05 6.11
CA LYS A 329 2.31 12.38 6.14
C LYS A 329 3.39 13.25 5.53
N GLU A 330 4.50 13.42 6.24
CA GLU A 330 5.68 14.08 5.69
C GLU A 330 6.42 13.11 4.78
N GLU A 331 6.62 13.49 3.52
CA GLU A 331 7.28 12.69 2.49
C GLU A 331 8.13 13.58 1.58
N GLY A 332 9.07 12.94 0.89
CA GLY A 332 9.86 13.58 -0.14
C GLY A 332 11.10 14.34 0.33
N ASN A 333 11.80 14.92 -0.63
CA ASN A 333 13.01 15.70 -0.47
C ASN A 333 13.01 16.90 -1.44
N PRO A 334 12.90 18.15 -0.95
CA PRO A 334 12.74 18.50 0.47
C PRO A 334 11.44 17.93 1.06
N PRO A 335 11.40 17.63 2.37
CA PRO A 335 10.20 17.10 3.02
C PRO A 335 9.03 18.06 2.88
N ALA A 336 7.86 17.52 2.56
CA ALA A 336 6.61 18.23 2.45
C ALA A 336 5.46 17.39 3.03
N VAL A 337 4.39 18.03 3.50
CA VAL A 337 3.27 17.31 4.10
C VAL A 337 2.25 16.95 3.03
N MET A 338 2.09 15.66 2.80
CA MET A 338 1.09 15.11 1.90
C MET A 338 -0.23 15.02 2.67
N ASP A 339 -1.19 15.84 2.27
CA ASP A 339 -2.56 15.84 2.79
C ASP A 339 -3.38 14.72 2.13
N TRP A 340 -3.00 13.47 2.35
CA TRP A 340 -3.76 12.33 1.83
C TRP A 340 -5.22 12.34 2.32
N THR A 341 -5.47 12.90 3.51
CA THR A 341 -6.77 12.97 4.19
C THR A 341 -7.99 13.21 3.30
N LEU A 342 -9.10 12.53 3.60
CA LEU A 342 -10.44 12.89 3.15
C LEU A 342 -11.12 13.80 4.17
N ASP A 343 -10.84 13.56 5.45
CA ASP A 343 -11.31 14.33 6.58
C ASP A 343 -10.41 15.54 6.82
N TYR A 344 -10.69 16.61 6.09
CA TYR A 344 -10.09 17.90 6.38
C TYR A 344 -10.77 18.49 7.62
N PRO A 345 -10.01 18.92 8.65
CA PRO A 345 -10.57 19.71 9.73
C PRO A 345 -11.11 21.01 9.11
N ASP A 346 -12.39 21.30 9.31
CA ASP A 346 -13.13 22.33 8.54
C ASP A 346 -12.39 23.68 8.39
N ASP A 347 -12.37 24.16 7.14
CA ASP A 347 -12.11 25.51 6.60
C ASP A 347 -11.07 26.42 7.29
N SER A 348 -9.80 26.01 7.30
CA SER A 348 -8.71 26.95 6.96
C SER A 348 -7.37 26.25 6.70
N PRO A 349 -6.77 26.39 5.51
CA PRO A 349 -5.40 25.94 5.26
C PRO A 349 -4.35 26.64 6.14
N ALA A 350 -4.73 27.74 6.81
CA ALA A 350 -3.83 28.53 7.65
C ALA A 350 -3.61 28.00 9.08
N THR A 351 -4.40 27.03 9.56
CA THR A 351 -4.31 26.55 10.97
C THR A 351 -3.77 25.13 11.12
N THR A 352 -3.53 24.41 10.02
CA THR A 352 -3.09 23.00 10.05
C THR A 352 -1.56 22.85 10.11
N ALA A 353 -0.81 23.94 9.92
CA ALA A 353 0.65 23.95 10.11
C ALA A 353 1.09 23.70 11.57
N GLY A 354 0.16 23.62 12.53
CA GLY A 354 0.43 23.38 13.95
C GLY A 354 -0.25 22.14 14.55
N LYS A 355 -0.95 21.30 13.77
CA LYS A 355 -1.62 20.11 14.30
C LYS A 355 -0.97 18.82 13.79
N THR A 356 -0.07 18.31 14.64
CA THR A 356 0.38 16.92 14.74
C THR A 356 0.93 16.30 13.45
N THR A 357 2.23 16.51 13.22
CA THR A 357 3.05 15.61 12.41
C THR A 357 2.89 14.19 12.97
N THR A 358 2.28 13.29 12.21
CA THR A 358 2.22 11.88 12.57
C THR A 358 3.48 11.21 12.05
N THR A 359 4.47 11.03 12.93
CA THR A 359 5.56 10.09 12.66
C THR A 359 4.95 8.70 12.73
N ALA A 360 4.87 7.99 11.60
CA ALA A 360 4.55 6.57 11.60
C ALA A 360 5.49 5.88 12.59
N ARG A 361 4.94 5.33 13.67
CA ARG A 361 5.71 4.57 14.64
C ARG A 361 6.15 3.30 13.92
N ALA A 362 7.41 3.24 13.52
CA ALA A 362 8.05 2.02 13.11
C ALA A 362 7.90 1.00 14.25
N THR A 363 6.96 0.07 14.11
CA THR A 363 7.08 -1.24 14.75
C THR A 363 8.43 -1.78 14.28
N ALA A 364 9.23 -2.37 15.18
CA ALA A 364 10.56 -2.88 14.84
C ALA A 364 10.43 -4.01 13.80
N GLY A 365 10.47 -3.61 12.52
CA GLY A 365 10.26 -4.38 11.32
C GLY A 365 10.18 -3.35 10.19
N THR A 366 11.06 -3.43 9.21
CA THR A 366 11.28 -2.36 8.22
C THR A 366 10.01 -2.06 7.43
N THR A 367 9.22 -1.06 7.84
CA THR A 367 8.19 -0.45 6.98
C THR A 367 8.88 0.58 6.09
N ALA A 368 9.43 0.12 4.97
CA ALA A 368 9.97 1.00 3.95
C ALA A 368 8.89 1.33 2.92
N SER A 369 8.21 2.46 3.07
CA SER A 369 7.89 3.26 1.89
C SER A 369 9.16 4.02 1.55
N ALA A 370 10.02 3.44 0.72
CA ALA A 370 11.21 4.14 0.26
C ALA A 370 10.76 5.27 -0.69
N ASP A 371 11.16 6.50 -0.38
CA ASP A 371 11.18 7.62 -1.30
C ASP A 371 11.90 7.20 -2.59
N VAL A 372 11.15 6.89 -3.65
CA VAL A 372 11.69 6.78 -5.00
C VAL A 372 11.25 8.03 -5.75
N SER A 373 12.05 9.09 -5.62
CA SER A 373 12.00 10.22 -6.54
C SER A 373 12.37 9.73 -7.94
N GLY A 374 11.36 9.37 -8.72
CA GLY A 374 11.49 9.03 -10.12
C GLY A 374 11.81 10.26 -10.96
N GLY A 375 13.10 10.55 -11.13
CA GLY A 375 13.59 11.59 -12.04
C GLY A 375 14.97 11.22 -12.54
N ALA A 376 15.05 10.42 -13.61
CA ALA A 376 16.29 10.31 -14.39
C ALA A 376 16.24 11.38 -15.51
N PRO A 377 17.26 12.26 -15.62
CA PRO A 377 17.28 13.31 -16.62
C PRO A 377 17.57 12.73 -18.01
N ALA A 378 16.84 13.25 -19.00
CA ALA A 378 17.13 13.05 -20.41
C ALA A 378 18.46 13.71 -20.81
N GLY A 379 19.22 13.05 -21.68
CA GLY A 379 20.29 13.68 -22.44
C GLY A 379 20.95 12.72 -23.43
N PRO A 380 21.61 13.23 -24.48
CA PRO A 380 21.20 14.32 -25.36
C PRO A 380 21.05 13.82 -26.82
N ALA A 381 20.67 14.75 -27.69
CA ALA A 381 20.28 14.61 -29.07
C ALA A 381 21.31 13.97 -30.04
N GLU A 382 20.73 13.53 -31.16
CA GLU A 382 21.25 13.04 -32.45
C GLU A 382 22.62 13.55 -32.94
N PRO A 383 23.15 12.85 -33.97
CA PRO A 383 23.46 13.56 -35.20
C PRO A 383 22.68 13.04 -36.41
N GLN A 384 22.29 14.01 -37.24
CA GLN A 384 21.59 13.92 -38.51
C GLN A 384 22.21 12.93 -39.51
N GLY A 385 21.32 12.27 -40.28
CA GLY A 385 21.62 11.66 -41.57
C GLY A 385 20.36 11.61 -42.42
N THR A 386 20.23 12.57 -43.34
CA THR A 386 19.11 12.76 -44.27
C THR A 386 19.05 11.75 -45.42
N ALA A 387 17.81 11.44 -45.80
CA ALA A 387 17.28 11.15 -47.14
C ALA A 387 17.41 9.73 -47.74
N GLY A 388 16.25 9.17 -48.11
CA GLY A 388 16.12 8.00 -48.98
C GLY A 388 14.72 7.40 -49.00
N SER A 389 13.80 8.03 -49.73
CA SER A 389 12.46 7.52 -50.09
C SER A 389 12.52 6.23 -50.92
N GLY A 390 11.59 5.29 -50.71
CA GLY A 390 11.38 4.19 -51.67
C GLY A 390 10.41 3.10 -51.21
N THR A 391 9.27 3.06 -51.87
CA THR A 391 8.16 2.10 -51.80
C THR A 391 8.51 0.66 -52.19
N GLY A 392 7.81 -0.31 -51.56
CA GLY A 392 7.31 -1.56 -52.18
C GLY A 392 8.33 -2.68 -52.45
N ASP A 393 8.14 -3.86 -51.88
CA ASP A 393 7.34 -4.95 -52.47
C ASP A 393 7.68 -6.31 -51.82
N THR A 394 6.77 -7.24 -52.06
CA THR A 394 6.53 -8.58 -51.54
C THR A 394 7.58 -9.62 -52.01
N SER A 395 7.96 -10.61 -51.18
CA SER A 395 7.93 -12.06 -51.56
C SER A 395 8.53 -13.00 -50.50
N LEU A 396 7.85 -14.13 -50.33
CA LEU A 396 8.31 -15.40 -49.72
C LEU A 396 9.43 -16.06 -50.55
N GLN A 397 10.41 -16.71 -49.92
CA GLN A 397 10.61 -18.17 -50.06
C GLN A 397 11.76 -18.75 -49.20
N THR A 398 11.50 -19.99 -48.82
CA THR A 398 12.25 -21.04 -48.13
C THR A 398 13.60 -21.44 -48.76
N GLY A 399 14.52 -21.98 -47.94
CA GLY A 399 15.56 -22.90 -48.45
C GLY A 399 16.72 -23.17 -47.49
N ALA A 400 16.79 -24.39 -46.96
CA ALA A 400 17.87 -24.95 -46.15
C ALA A 400 19.15 -25.21 -46.97
N GLY A 401 20.31 -25.27 -46.29
CA GLY A 401 21.57 -25.75 -46.88
C GLY A 401 22.78 -25.64 -45.96
N THR A 402 23.27 -26.79 -45.51
CA THR A 402 24.40 -27.08 -44.61
C THR A 402 25.80 -27.00 -45.25
N SER A 403 26.84 -26.67 -44.45
CA SER A 403 28.22 -27.23 -44.43
C SER A 403 29.08 -26.35 -43.48
N SER A 404 29.63 -26.81 -42.34
CA SER A 404 30.69 -27.79 -42.03
C SER A 404 32.15 -27.32 -42.30
N ALA A 405 32.89 -27.05 -41.20
CA ALA A 405 34.32 -27.33 -40.95
C ALA A 405 34.64 -26.85 -39.51
N ALA A 406 34.87 -27.71 -38.51
CA ALA A 406 36.15 -28.35 -38.11
C ALA A 406 37.29 -27.32 -37.94
N SER A 407 38.10 -27.24 -36.87
CA SER A 407 38.62 -28.13 -35.82
C SER A 407 39.28 -27.20 -34.75
N SER A 408 39.52 -27.53 -33.47
CA SER A 408 40.37 -28.61 -32.98
C SER A 408 40.27 -28.72 -31.44
N GLN A 409 40.34 -29.97 -30.95
CA GLN A 409 40.55 -30.36 -29.56
C GLN A 409 42.03 -30.68 -29.32
N THR A 410 42.51 -30.44 -28.10
CA THR A 410 43.43 -31.28 -27.29
C THR A 410 43.15 -30.85 -25.83
N GLY A 411 42.88 -31.68 -24.81
CA GLY A 411 43.43 -32.97 -24.38
C GLY A 411 44.13 -32.69 -23.02
N ALA A 412 43.52 -32.90 -21.85
CA ALA A 412 43.46 -34.13 -21.04
C ALA A 412 43.98 -33.83 -19.61
N PHE A 413 43.24 -34.30 -18.59
CA PHE A 413 43.55 -34.37 -17.13
C PHE A 413 44.55 -35.54 -16.81
N PRO A 414 44.91 -35.96 -15.55
CA PRO A 414 44.46 -35.58 -14.18
C PRO A 414 45.53 -35.58 -13.03
N SER A 415 45.04 -35.36 -11.78
CA SER A 415 45.53 -35.88 -10.46
C SER A 415 46.71 -35.15 -9.77
N ALA A 416 46.82 -35.00 -8.43
CA ALA A 416 45.98 -35.20 -7.25
C ALA A 416 46.73 -34.63 -6.00
N THR A 417 46.00 -34.24 -4.93
CA THR A 417 46.35 -34.29 -3.47
C THR A 417 47.68 -33.68 -2.95
N SER A 418 47.84 -33.04 -1.79
CA SER A 418 47.08 -32.83 -0.55
C SER A 418 47.94 -31.98 0.43
N ALA A 419 47.28 -31.41 1.45
CA ALA A 419 47.79 -31.07 2.80
C ALA A 419 48.50 -29.71 3.07
N SER A 420 47.84 -28.93 3.94
CA SER A 420 48.38 -27.93 4.89
C SER A 420 49.32 -28.57 5.93
N PRO A 421 50.25 -27.85 6.63
CA PRO A 421 49.87 -26.88 7.69
C PRO A 421 50.81 -25.67 7.99
N ALA A 422 50.17 -24.68 8.66
CA ALA A 422 50.62 -23.78 9.75
C ALA A 422 51.73 -22.70 9.61
N ASP A 423 51.31 -21.49 10.04
CA ASP A 423 51.96 -20.41 10.83
C ASP A 423 53.01 -19.40 10.28
N GLY A 424 52.74 -18.11 10.60
CA GLY A 424 53.66 -16.96 10.63
C GLY A 424 53.22 -15.76 9.76
N SER A 425 52.47 -14.77 10.26
CA SER A 425 52.91 -13.53 10.97
C SER A 425 52.80 -12.22 10.14
N GLY A 426 51.65 -11.53 10.24
CA GLY A 426 51.39 -10.05 10.15
C GLY A 426 51.69 -9.23 8.86
N PRO A 427 51.17 -7.98 8.70
CA PRO A 427 50.20 -7.22 9.51
C PRO A 427 48.89 -6.81 8.77
N GLU A 428 47.84 -6.55 9.54
CA GLU A 428 46.54 -6.03 9.11
C GLU A 428 46.61 -4.60 8.54
N GLN A 429 46.12 -4.41 7.31
CA GLN A 429 45.76 -3.08 6.80
C GLN A 429 44.35 -2.71 7.29
N LYS A 430 44.28 -1.85 8.30
CA LYS A 430 43.08 -1.09 8.67
C LYS A 430 42.65 -0.20 7.49
N LYS A 431 41.53 -0.55 6.83
CA LYS A 431 40.88 0.36 5.87
C LYS A 431 40.10 1.42 6.66
N GLY A 432 40.64 2.63 6.64
CA GLY A 432 40.11 3.78 7.37
C GLY A 432 38.70 4.18 6.91
N MET A 433 37.86 4.49 7.89
CA MET A 433 36.52 5.04 7.74
C MET A 433 36.57 6.44 7.09
N SER A 434 35.65 6.71 6.15
CA SER A 434 35.62 7.97 5.40
C SER A 434 35.41 9.19 6.29
N THR A 435 35.96 10.33 5.89
CA THR A 435 35.90 11.62 6.60
C THR A 435 34.45 12.11 6.80
N ALA A 436 33.51 11.70 5.94
CA ALA A 436 32.08 11.99 6.08
C ALA A 436 31.42 11.24 7.26
N THR A 437 31.86 10.00 7.52
CA THR A 437 31.38 9.19 8.67
C THR A 437 31.90 9.74 10.00
N LYS A 438 33.10 10.34 10.01
CA LYS A 438 33.65 11.02 11.21
C LYS A 438 32.93 12.33 11.52
N ALA A 439 32.46 13.06 10.51
CA ALA A 439 31.65 14.27 10.70
C ALA A 439 30.25 13.94 11.24
N ALA A 440 29.61 12.88 10.73
CA ALA A 440 28.30 12.43 11.21
C ALA A 440 28.34 11.94 12.66
N LEU A 441 29.37 11.18 13.07
CA LEU A 441 29.55 10.73 14.45
C LEU A 441 29.94 11.87 15.41
N GLY A 442 30.70 12.86 14.94
CA GLY A 442 31.06 14.04 15.73
C GLY A 442 29.87 14.96 16.03
N VAL A 443 28.95 15.13 15.07
CA VAL A 443 27.73 15.94 15.25
C VAL A 443 26.71 15.21 16.14
N LEU A 444 26.57 13.88 16.02
CA LEU A 444 25.70 13.08 16.87
C LEU A 444 26.18 13.00 18.33
N GLY A 445 27.51 12.91 18.54
CA GLY A 445 28.14 12.92 19.86
C GLY A 445 28.11 14.29 20.55
N GLY A 446 28.21 15.38 19.78
CA GLY A 446 28.09 16.75 20.30
C GLY A 446 26.67 17.10 20.77
N LEU A 447 25.66 16.68 20.01
CA LEU A 447 24.24 16.92 20.35
C LEU A 447 23.78 16.15 21.59
N THR A 448 24.25 14.92 21.78
CA THR A 448 23.91 14.10 22.97
C THR A 448 24.56 14.63 24.25
N ALA A 449 25.79 15.13 24.19
CA ALA A 449 26.47 15.71 25.36
C ALA A 449 25.84 17.04 25.82
N VAL A 450 25.41 17.88 24.87
CA VAL A 450 24.74 19.17 25.16
C VAL A 450 23.33 18.94 25.74
N LEU A 451 22.57 17.98 25.21
CA LEU A 451 21.25 17.61 25.75
C LEU A 451 21.34 16.98 27.14
N ALA A 452 22.35 16.13 27.41
CA ALA A 452 22.57 15.58 28.75
C ALA A 452 22.98 16.65 29.77
N GLY A 453 23.80 17.63 29.37
CA GLY A 453 24.17 18.78 30.21
C GLY A 453 22.98 19.69 30.54
N LEU A 454 22.11 19.95 29.56
CA LEU A 454 20.90 20.76 29.74
C LEU A 454 19.85 20.07 30.61
N LEU A 455 19.68 18.75 30.48
CA LEU A 455 18.81 17.95 31.35
C LEU A 455 19.35 17.90 32.78
N GLY A 456 20.66 17.73 32.96
CA GLY A 456 21.29 17.77 34.29
C GLY A 456 21.12 19.12 34.99
N ALA A 457 21.29 20.23 34.25
CA ALA A 457 21.07 21.58 34.78
C ALA A 457 19.60 21.83 35.15
N TRP A 458 18.65 21.35 34.33
CA TRP A 458 17.22 21.47 34.60
C TRP A 458 16.78 20.69 35.84
N PHE A 459 17.26 19.45 36.02
CA PHE A 459 17.00 18.66 37.23
C PHE A 459 17.61 19.29 38.49
N TRP A 460 18.80 19.88 38.39
CA TRP A 460 19.44 20.57 39.52
C TRP A 460 18.69 21.85 39.93
N MET A 461 18.19 22.63 38.96
CA MET A 461 17.40 23.84 39.22
C MET A 461 16.02 23.52 39.82
N ASN A 462 15.39 22.40 39.44
CA ASN A 462 14.09 22.01 39.98
C ASN A 462 14.13 21.31 41.34
N ARG A 463 15.31 20.82 41.76
CA ARG A 463 15.48 20.22 43.10
C ARG A 463 15.50 21.26 44.24
N LYS A 464 15.77 22.54 43.92
CA LYS A 464 15.77 23.66 44.89
C LYS A 464 14.39 24.33 45.11
N LYS A 465 13.31 23.82 44.49
CA LYS A 465 11.96 24.40 44.56
C LYS A 465 10.94 23.58 45.36
N ARG A 466 11.37 22.71 46.27
CA ARG A 466 10.46 22.12 47.28
C ARG A 466 10.68 22.82 48.62
N PRO A 467 9.71 23.60 49.14
CA PRO A 467 9.66 23.92 50.55
C PRO A 467 9.25 22.66 51.34
N GLU A 468 9.78 22.55 52.55
CA GLU A 468 9.44 21.56 53.57
C GLU A 468 7.94 21.56 53.92
#